data_AF-A0A7W5VIT3-F1
#
_entry.id   AF-A0A7W5VIT3-F1
#
_cell.length_a   1.000
_cell.length_b   1.000
_cell.length_c   1.000
_cell.angle_alpha   90.00
_cell.angle_beta   90.00
_cell.angle_gamma   90.00
#
_symmetry.space_group_name_H-M   'P 1'
#
loop_
_entity.id
_entity.type
_entity.pdbx_description
1 polymer ?
#
loop_
_entity_poly.entity_id
_entity_poly.type
_entity_poly.pdbx_seq_one_letter_code
_entity_poly.pdbx_strand_id
1 'polypeptide(L)'
;MRWVQVRREKPGSSCPRHLGYWTSDLAAGTTRLTGSGFPETFSGCPYGRSFAYHHLDSIGAHIELVDLSRQPSFLETWQPDGTPMPAIIEGSK
;
A
#
# COMPACT_ATOMS: atom_id res chain seq x y z
N MET A 1 6.48 9.49 -12.17
CA MET A 1 5.36 8.64 -12.63
C MET A 1 5.36 7.41 -11.73
N ARG A 2 4.70 7.37 -10.57
CA ARG A 2 3.26 7.38 -10.18
C ARG A 2 2.52 6.12 -10.63
N TRP A 3 2.47 5.12 -9.76
CA TRP A 3 1.29 4.28 -9.68
C TRP A 3 0.26 4.97 -8.79
N VAL A 4 -0.86 5.30 -9.41
CA VAL A 4 -2.16 5.45 -8.78
C VAL A 4 -2.96 4.32 -9.41
N GLN A 5 -3.23 3.25 -8.66
CA GLN A 5 -4.22 2.28 -9.12
C GLN A 5 -5.62 2.84 -8.83
N VAL A 6 -6.04 3.84 -9.61
CA VAL A 6 -7.47 4.13 -9.78
C VAL A 6 -8.01 3.07 -10.72
N ARG A 7 -8.49 1.94 -10.18
CA ARG A 7 -9.41 1.10 -10.95
C ARG A 7 -10.70 1.91 -11.14
N ARG A 8 -11.05 2.25 -12.37
CA ARG A 8 -12.44 2.59 -12.71
C ARG A 8 -13.24 1.30 -12.55
N GLU A 9 -14.13 1.28 -11.57
CA GLU A 9 -15.05 0.15 -11.38
C GLU A 9 -16.12 0.13 -12.49
N LYS A 10 -16.60 -1.08 -12.79
CA LYS A 10 -17.94 -1.24 -13.33
C LYS A 10 -18.95 -0.79 -12.25
N PRO A 11 -20.06 -0.13 -12.62
CA PRO A 11 -21.09 0.23 -11.64
C PRO A 11 -21.53 -1.02 -10.85
N GLY A 12 -21.42 -0.96 -9.52
CA GLY A 12 -21.87 -2.02 -8.61
C GLY A 12 -20.80 -2.89 -7.94
N SER A 13 -19.50 -2.66 -8.17
CA SER A 13 -18.45 -3.25 -7.32
C SER A 13 -18.18 -2.37 -6.09
N SER A 14 -17.94 -3.01 -4.95
CA SER A 14 -17.62 -2.37 -3.67
C SER A 14 -16.11 -2.44 -3.36
N CYS A 15 -15.27 -2.49 -4.39
CA CYS A 15 -13.84 -2.72 -4.21
C CYS A 15 -13.23 -1.45 -3.61
N PRO A 16 -12.63 -1.50 -2.41
CA PRO A 16 -12.16 -0.32 -1.72
C PRO A 16 -11.13 0.42 -2.58
N ARG A 17 -11.40 1.69 -2.83
CA ARG A 17 -10.50 2.60 -3.54
C ARG A 17 -9.26 2.81 -2.68
N HIS A 18 -8.13 2.25 -3.10
CA HIS A 18 -6.86 2.41 -2.40
C HIS A 18 -5.74 2.88 -3.33
N LEU A 19 -4.75 3.54 -2.72
CA LEU A 19 -3.49 3.92 -3.36
C LEU A 19 -2.37 3.12 -2.69
N GLY A 20 -1.73 2.22 -3.45
CA GLY A 20 -0.66 1.36 -2.97
C GLY A 20 0.72 1.97 -3.08
N TYR A 21 1.52 1.79 -2.02
CA TYR A 21 2.92 2.20 -1.94
C TYR A 21 3.78 1.06 -1.39
N TRP A 22 4.94 0.86 -1.99
CA TRP A 22 5.97 -0.01 -1.43
C TRP A 22 6.67 0.70 -0.27
N THR A 23 6.95 -0.03 0.81
CA THR A 23 7.73 0.47 1.95
C THR A 23 8.85 -0.49 2.33
N SER A 24 10.00 0.05 2.73
CA SER A 24 11.14 -0.75 3.19
C SER A 24 10.90 -1.40 4.56
N ASP A 25 10.00 -0.85 5.36
CA ASP A 25 9.62 -1.37 6.68
C ASP A 25 8.15 -1.06 6.95
N LEU A 26 7.30 -2.08 6.89
CA LEU A 26 5.87 -1.92 7.10
C LEU A 26 5.53 -1.41 8.51
N ALA A 27 6.24 -1.87 9.54
CA ALA A 27 5.96 -1.47 10.92
C ALA A 27 6.31 0.01 11.16
N ALA A 28 7.45 0.45 10.64
CA ALA A 28 7.86 1.85 10.69
C ALA A 28 6.89 2.75 9.89
N GLY A 29 6.51 2.32 8.68
CA GLY A 29 5.56 3.07 7.84
C GLY A 29 4.18 3.20 8.47
N THR A 30 3.63 2.11 9.03
CA THR A 30 2.36 2.15 9.78
C THR A 30 2.46 3.07 10.99
N THR A 31 3.56 3.01 11.74
CA THR A 31 3.80 3.90 12.90
C THR A 31 3.80 5.36 12.47
N ARG A 32 4.50 5.70 11.38
CA ARG A 32 4.57 7.05 10.83
C ARG A 32 3.20 7.56 10.38
N LEU A 33 2.43 6.76 9.64
CA LEU A 33 1.09 7.14 9.19
C LEU A 33 0.12 7.32 10.37
N THR A 34 0.14 6.39 11.33
CA THR A 34 -0.67 6.49 12.54
C THR A 34 -0.33 7.74 13.35
N GLY A 35 0.97 8.02 13.55
CA GLY A 35 1.44 9.24 14.23
C GLY A 35 1.11 10.53 13.48
N SER A 36 0.83 10.45 12.18
CA SER A 36 0.39 11.58 11.34
C SER A 36 -1.13 11.75 11.29
N GLY A 37 -1.89 10.97 12.08
CA GLY A 37 -3.35 11.04 12.13
C GLY A 37 -4.07 10.17 11.11
N PHE A 38 -3.37 9.22 10.46
CA PHE A 38 -3.97 8.25 9.53
C PHE A 38 -3.93 6.85 10.16
N PRO A 39 -4.94 6.47 10.97
CA PRO A 39 -4.94 5.20 11.68
C PRO A 39 -4.99 4.01 10.73
N GLU A 40 -4.36 2.90 11.12
CA GLU A 40 -4.54 1.61 10.46
C GLU A 40 -6.00 1.16 10.60
N THR A 41 -6.64 0.80 9.49
CA THR A 41 -8.01 0.25 9.48
C THR A 41 -8.04 -1.24 9.26
N PHE A 42 -7.00 -1.81 8.65
CA PHE A 42 -6.87 -3.25 8.40
C PHE A 42 -5.42 -3.62 8.11
N SER A 43 -4.99 -4.83 8.47
CA SER A 43 -3.71 -5.38 8.02
C SER A 43 -3.77 -6.89 7.81
N GLY A 44 -2.80 -7.43 7.06
CA GLY A 44 -2.70 -8.87 6.79
C GLY A 44 -2.34 -9.76 7.99
N CYS A 45 -2.45 -9.28 9.22
CA CYS A 45 -2.25 -10.08 10.43
C CYS A 45 -3.41 -11.07 10.64
N PRO A 46 -3.16 -12.32 11.11
CA PRO A 46 -1.87 -12.88 11.56
C PRO A 46 -1.04 -13.56 10.46
N TYR A 47 -1.44 -13.52 9.19
CA TYR A 47 -0.82 -14.27 8.09
C TYR A 47 0.49 -13.67 7.55
N GLY A 48 1.29 -13.04 8.42
CA GLY A 48 2.61 -12.50 8.08
C GLY A 48 2.63 -11.04 7.62
N ARG A 49 1.58 -10.26 7.94
CA ARG A 49 1.47 -8.79 7.81
C ARG A 49 2.32 -8.21 6.68
N SER A 50 2.01 -8.57 5.43
CA SER A 50 2.75 -8.06 4.27
C SER A 50 2.18 -6.75 3.71
N PHE A 51 1.07 -6.28 4.28
CA PHE A 51 0.45 -5.01 3.94
C PHE A 51 -0.42 -4.47 5.08
N ALA A 52 -0.68 -3.17 5.05
CA ALA A 52 -1.61 -2.47 5.95
C ALA A 52 -2.38 -1.38 5.19
N TYR A 53 -3.66 -1.20 5.51
CA TYR A 53 -4.51 -0.13 5.02
C TYR A 53 -4.66 0.97 6.08
N HIS A 54 -4.59 2.22 5.63
CA HIS A 54 -4.81 3.42 6.43
C HIS A 54 -5.87 4.29 5.77
N HIS A 55 -6.87 4.76 6.53
CA HIS A 55 -7.93 5.59 5.94
C HIS A 55 -7.54 7.06 5.86
N LEU A 56 -7.83 7.68 4.71
CA LEU A 56 -7.69 9.11 4.48
C LEU A 56 -9.06 9.73 4.24
N ASP A 57 -9.60 10.37 5.28
CA ASP A 57 -10.92 11.01 5.25
C ASP A 57 -11.02 12.09 4.17
N SER A 58 -9.93 12.82 3.94
CA SER A 58 -9.89 13.95 2.99
C SER A 58 -10.21 13.57 1.54
N ILE A 59 -10.02 12.30 1.17
CA ILE A 59 -10.29 11.79 -0.18
C ILE A 59 -11.20 10.56 -0.18
N GLY A 60 -11.71 10.14 0.98
CA GLY A 60 -12.56 8.96 1.14
C GLY A 60 -11.94 7.67 0.60
N ALA A 61 -10.62 7.51 0.77
CA ALA A 61 -9.86 6.38 0.20
C ALA A 61 -8.87 5.81 1.22
N HIS A 62 -8.33 4.64 0.92
CA HIS A 62 -7.30 3.99 1.73
C HIS A 62 -5.90 4.17 1.12
N ILE A 63 -4.90 4.31 1.97
CA ILE A 63 -3.49 4.12 1.61
C ILE A 63 -3.14 2.69 1.97
N GLU A 64 -2.61 1.95 1.02
CA GLU A 64 -2.08 0.62 1.23
C GLU A 64 -0.56 0.72 1.29
N LEU A 65 0.03 0.34 2.41
CA LEU A 65 1.46 0.08 2.51
C LEU A 65 1.70 -1.40 2.27
N VAL A 66 2.62 -1.73 1.36
CA VAL A 66 3.01 -3.11 1.06
C VAL A 66 4.51 -3.25 1.29
N ASP A 67 4.90 -4.32 1.97
CA ASP A 67 6.31 -4.61 2.22
C ASP A 67 7.07 -4.84 0.91
N LEU A 68 8.23 -4.18 0.77
CA LEU A 68 9.06 -4.23 -0.44
C LEU A 68 9.47 -5.66 -0.81
N SER A 69 9.61 -6.57 0.15
CA SER A 69 9.94 -7.98 -0.12
C SER A 69 8.90 -8.69 -1.01
N ARG A 70 7.69 -8.16 -1.13
CA ARG A 70 6.64 -8.70 -2.01
C ARG A 70 6.75 -8.24 -3.46
N GLN A 71 7.53 -7.21 -3.75
CA GLN A 71 7.63 -6.62 -5.08
C GLN A 71 8.14 -7.60 -6.16
N PRO A 72 9.15 -8.46 -5.92
CA PRO A 72 9.61 -9.41 -6.93
C PRO A 72 8.52 -10.39 -7.37
N SER A 73 7.85 -11.06 -6.41
CA SER A 73 6.77 -12.01 -6.73
C SER A 73 5.54 -11.33 -7.33
N PHE A 74 5.27 -10.08 -6.94
CA PHE A 74 4.22 -9.28 -7.56
C PHE A 74 4.50 -9.03 -9.05
N LEU A 75 5.73 -8.61 -9.39
CA LEU A 75 6.14 -8.39 -10.78
C LEU A 75 6.08 -9.70 -11.56
N GLU A 76 6.66 -10.78 -11.04
CA GLU A 76 6.63 -12.10 -11.68
C GLU A 76 5.21 -12.56 -12.04
N THR A 77 4.24 -12.29 -11.16
CA THR A 77 2.84 -12.75 -11.37
C THR A 77 2.05 -11.81 -12.29
N TRP A 78 2.18 -10.50 -12.12
CA TRP A 78 1.24 -9.52 -12.67
C TRP A 78 1.86 -8.60 -13.73
N GLN A 79 3.18 -8.43 -13.72
CA GLN A 79 3.89 -7.57 -14.65
C GLN A 79 5.34 -8.05 -14.85
N PRO A 80 5.56 -9.19 -15.54
CA PRO A 80 6.87 -9.84 -15.59
C PRO A 80 7.98 -8.96 -16.20
N ASP A 81 7.63 -8.16 -17.20
CA ASP A 81 8.54 -7.21 -17.86
C ASP A 81 8.54 -5.82 -17.18
N GLY A 82 7.91 -5.71 -16.00
CA GLY A 82 7.77 -4.46 -15.26
C GLY A 82 9.06 -4.08 -14.54
N THR A 83 9.45 -2.81 -14.64
CA THR A 83 10.54 -2.27 -13.81
C THR A 83 10.10 -2.14 -12.34
N PRO A 84 10.91 -2.61 -11.37
CA PRO A 84 10.66 -2.37 -9.95
C PRO A 84 10.45 -0.90 -9.64
N MET A 85 9.44 -0.61 -8.83
CA MET A 85 9.17 0.74 -8.38
C MET A 85 9.99 1.10 -7.13
N PRO A 86 10.38 2.38 -6.97
CA PRO A 86 11.01 2.82 -5.74
C PRO A 86 10.07 2.63 -4.54
N ALA A 87 10.65 2.22 -3.42
CA ALA A 87 9.96 2.15 -2.14
C ALA A 87 10.12 3.46 -1.36
N ILE A 88 9.15 3.71 -0.48
CA ILE A 88 9.36 4.64 0.64
C ILE A 88 10.38 4.00 1.55
N ILE A 89 11.52 4.68 1.73
CA ILE A 89 12.56 4.25 2.67
C ILE A 89 12.20 4.81 4.04
N GLU A 90 11.81 3.92 4.94
CA GLU A 90 11.51 4.29 6.33
C GLU A 90 12.82 4.39 7.13
N GLY A 91 12.94 5.43 7.97
CA GLY A 91 14.13 5.67 8.79
C GLY A 91 15.16 6.63 8.19
N SER A 92 15.01 7.05 6.94
CA SER A 92 15.71 8.23 6.42
C SER A 92 14.97 9.50 6.82
N LYS A 93 15.61 10.35 7.63
CA LYS A 93 15.20 11.75 7.81
C LYS A 93 15.54 12.57 6.57
#